data_AF-A0A1W6LB19-F1
#
_entry.id   AF-A0A1W6LB19-F1
#
_cell.length_a   1.000
_cell.length_b   1.000
_cell.length_c   1.000
_cell.angle_alpha   90.00
_cell.angle_beta   90.00
_cell.angle_gamma   90.00
#
_symmetry.space_group_name_H-M   'P 1'
#
loop_
_entity.id
_entity.type
_entity.pdbx_description
1 polymer ?
#
loop_
_entity_poly.entity_id
_entity_poly.type
_entity_poly.pdbx_seq_one_letter_code
_entity_poly.pdbx_strand_id
1 'polypeptide(L)' 'MKTHNIEIQRFKAISHSNGLINAQVDALVMPLKPTEDRTPTSWLSMTEENARVLMALLKQQFAEIDKTKPRSRRS' A
#
# COMPACT_ATOMS: atom_id res chain seq x y z
N MET A 1 -7.21 14.98 -11.16
CA MET A 1 -6.20 14.11 -10.54
C MET A 1 -5.31 13.53 -11.64
N LYS A 2 -3.98 13.49 -11.48
CA LYS A 2 -3.11 12.75 -12.43
C LYS A 2 -3.21 11.26 -12.15
N THR A 3 -3.43 10.46 -13.18
CA THR A 3 -3.59 9.00 -13.08
C THR A 3 -2.35 8.28 -13.56
N HIS A 4 -2.04 7.14 -12.93
CA HIS A 4 -0.86 6.36 -13.25
C HIS A 4 -1.18 4.87 -13.32
N ASN A 5 -0.47 4.15 -14.19
CA ASN A 5 -0.29 2.71 -14.07
C ASN A 5 0.99 2.48 -13.27
N ILE A 6 0.86 1.79 -12.14
CA ILE A 6 1.94 1.50 -11.21
C ILE A 6 2.10 -0.01 -11.17
N GLU A 7 3.27 -0.51 -11.56
CA GLU A 7 3.59 -1.93 -11.51
C GLU A 7 4.70 -2.18 -10.49
N ILE A 8 4.39 -2.94 -9.44
CA ILE A 8 5.36 -3.25 -8.37
C ILE A 8 6.24 -4.42 -8.76
N GLN A 9 7.54 -4.15 -8.81
CA GLN A 9 8.58 -5.14 -9.05
C GLN A 9 9.01 -5.81 -7.74
N ARG A 10 9.12 -5.03 -6.64
CA ARG A 10 9.54 -5.56 -5.33
C ARG A 10 9.16 -4.64 -4.17
N PHE A 11 8.81 -5.23 -3.02
CA PHE A 11 8.73 -4.54 -1.73
C PHE A 11 10.08 -4.60 -1.00
N LYS A 12 10.59 -3.44 -0.54
CA LYS A 12 11.85 -3.33 0.22
C LYS A 12 11.62 -3.21 1.72
N ALA A 13 10.71 -2.35 2.12
CA ALA A 13 10.39 -2.09 3.50
C ALA A 13 8.96 -1.55 3.62
N ILE A 14 8.31 -1.83 4.74
CA ILE A 14 7.06 -1.18 5.13
C ILE A 14 7.23 -0.66 6.56
N SER A 15 6.79 0.57 6.80
CA SER A 15 6.72 1.17 8.13
C SER A 15 5.37 1.84 8.34
N HIS A 16 5.02 2.09 9.60
CA HIS A 16 3.86 2.91 9.94
C HIS A 16 4.30 4.15 10.72
N SER A 17 3.70 5.30 10.41
CA SER A 17 3.91 6.55 11.14
C SER A 17 2.76 7.50 10.86
N ASN A 18 2.36 8.29 11.87
CA ASN A 18 1.35 9.35 11.73
C ASN A 18 0.03 8.90 11.05
N GLY A 19 -0.43 7.68 11.36
CA GLY A 19 -1.65 7.12 10.77
C GLY A 19 -1.51 6.63 9.32
N LEU A 20 -0.31 6.63 8.76
CA LEU A 20 -0.01 6.16 7.40
C LEU A 20 0.85 4.89 7.44
N ILE A 21 0.67 4.05 6.43
CA ILE A 21 1.61 2.97 6.10
C ILE A 21 2.44 3.42 4.91
N ASN A 22 3.76 3.45 5.08
CA ASN A 22 4.71 3.83 4.06
C ASN A 22 5.38 2.57 3.51
N ALA A 23 5.30 2.37 2.19
CA ALA A 23 5.96 1.27 1.51
C ALA A 23 7.10 1.80 0.64
N GLN A 24 8.29 1.26 0.83
CA GLN A 24 9.41 1.44 -0.10
C GLN A 24 9.37 0.31 -1.12
N VAL A 25 9.25 0.67 -2.40
CA VAL A 25 9.07 -0.29 -3.49
C VAL A 25 9.95 0.07 -4.68
N ASP A 26 10.37 -0.95 -5.43
CA ASP A 26 10.77 -0.78 -6.82
C ASP A 26 9.52 -0.90 -7.68
N ALA A 27 9.25 0.11 -8.52
CA ALA A 27 8.05 0.15 -9.33
C ALA A 27 8.28 0.84 -10.68
N LEU A 28 7.55 0.38 -11.70
CA LEU A 28 7.38 1.10 -12.96
C LEU A 28 6.15 2.00 -12.84
N VAL A 29 6.33 3.30 -13.09
CA VAL A 29 5.24 4.29 -13.00
C VAL A 29 5.06 4.94 -14.36
N MET A 30 3.92 4.68 -14.99
CA MET A 30 3.57 5.24 -16.28
C MET A 30 2.39 6.20 -16.14
N PRO A 31 2.42 7.39 -16.74
CA PRO A 31 1.26 8.27 -16.76
C PRO A 31 0.14 7.64 -17.59
N LEU A 32 -1.07 7.64 -17.04
CA LEU A 32 -2.27 7.20 -17.75
C LEU A 32 -2.99 8.44 -18.29
N LYS A 33 -3.20 8.49 -19.60
CA LYS A 33 -3.99 9.56 -20.22
C LYS A 33 -5.45 9.45 -19.75
N PRO A 34 -6.06 10.54 -19.23
CA PRO A 34 -7.47 10.54 -18.90
C PRO A 34 -8.30 10.17 -20.13
N THR A 35 -9.22 9.23 -19.99
CA THR A 35 -10.24 8.95 -21.01
C THR A 35 -11.47 9.77 -20.65
N GLU A 36 -12.05 10.50 -21.60
CA GLU A 36 -13.16 11.45 -21.34
C GLU A 36 -14.38 10.78 -20.67
N ASP A 37 -14.60 9.49 -20.92
CA ASP A 37 -15.78 8.74 -20.45
C ASP A 37 -15.58 7.98 -19.13
N ARG A 38 -14.43 8.11 -18.46
CA ARG A 38 -14.13 7.32 -17.25
C ARG A 38 -13.60 8.17 -16.10
N THR A 39 -14.08 7.87 -14.90
CA THR A 39 -13.56 8.47 -13.66
C THR A 39 -12.03 8.25 -13.57
N PRO A 40 -11.23 9.31 -13.39
CA PRO A 40 -9.78 9.19 -13.31
C PRO A 40 -9.34 8.23 -12.22
N THR A 41 -8.74 7.10 -12.61
CA THR A 41 -8.30 6.03 -11.72
C THR A 41 -6.85 5.67 -11.99
N SER A 42 -6.07 5.44 -10.93
CA SER A 42 -4.74 4.86 -11.02
C SER A 42 -4.82 3.35 -10.82
N TRP A 43 -4.03 2.58 -11.56
CA TRP A 43 -3.97 1.13 -11.43
C TRP A 43 -2.69 0.73 -10.70
N LEU A 44 -2.81 -0.23 -9.79
CA LEU A 44 -1.69 -0.86 -9.10
C LEU A 44 -1.68 -2.36 -9.45
N SER A 45 -0.67 -2.79 -10.18
CA SER A 45 -0.44 -4.18 -10.53
C SER A 45 0.80 -4.72 -9.83
N MET A 46 0.80 -6.01 -9.52
CA MET A 46 1.94 -6.73 -8.97
C MET A 46 1.76 -8.23 -9.22
N THR A 47 2.85 -9.00 -9.15
CA THR A 47 2.77 -10.47 -9.19
C THR A 47 2.04 -11.00 -7.96
N GLU A 48 1.48 -12.21 -8.04
CA GLU A 48 0.88 -12.85 -6.86
C GLU A 48 1.88 -13.05 -5.72
N GLU A 49 3.14 -13.32 -6.05
CA GLU A 49 4.22 -13.42 -5.07
C GLU A 49 4.38 -12.11 -4.29
N ASN A 50 4.48 -10.98 -5.01
CA ASN A 50 4.56 -9.66 -4.39
C ASN A 50 3.29 -9.35 -3.57
N ALA A 51 2.11 -9.79 -4.00
CA ALA A 51 0.87 -9.63 -3.23
C ALA A 51 0.92 -10.41 -1.91
N ARG A 52 1.47 -11.64 -1.89
CA ARG A 52 1.66 -12.42 -0.66
C ARG A 52 2.66 -11.75 0.28
N VAL A 53 3.75 -11.19 -0.25
CA VAL A 53 4.73 -10.41 0.53
C VAL A 53 4.07 -9.18 1.16
N LEU A 54 3.31 -8.41 0.37
CA LEU A 54 2.55 -7.26 0.87
C LEU A 54 1.61 -7.65 2.00
N MET A 55 0.85 -8.74 1.85
CA MET A 55 -0.05 -9.23 2.90
C MET A 55 0.70 -9.52 4.20
N ALA A 56 1.84 -10.22 4.12
CA ALA A 56 2.63 -10.55 5.30
C ALA A 56 3.16 -9.29 6.02
N LEU A 57 3.70 -8.34 5.26
CA LEU A 57 4.22 -7.08 5.80
C LEU A 57 3.11 -6.22 6.42
N LEU A 58 1.94 -6.15 5.79
CA LEU A 58 0.78 -5.42 6.33
C LEU A 58 0.27 -6.04 7.64
N LYS A 59 0.17 -7.38 7.70
CA LYS A 59 -0.21 -8.08 8.94
C LYS A 59 0.74 -7.73 10.09
N GLN A 60 2.04 -7.67 9.81
CA GLN A 60 3.04 -7.25 10.80
C GLN A 60 2.80 -5.81 11.27
N GLN A 61 2.58 -4.86 10.34
CA GLN A 61 2.34 -3.47 10.73
C GLN A 61 1.06 -3.30 11.55
N PHE A 62 -0.03 -3.98 11.17
CA PHE A 62 -1.28 -3.92 11.92
C PHE A 62 -1.13 -4.49 13.33
N ALA A 63 -0.38 -5.58 13.48
CA ALA A 63 -0.08 -6.13 14.80
C ALA A 63 0.66 -5.12 15.69
N GLU A 64 1.63 -4.36 15.15
CA GLU A 64 2.32 -3.31 15.90
C GLU A 64 1.38 -2.13 16.25
N ILE A 65 0.57 -1.68 15.30
CA ILE A 65 -0.43 -0.62 15.53
C ILE A 65 -1.40 -1.04 16.65
N ASP A 66 -1.89 -2.26 16.63
CA ASP A 66 -2.85 -2.75 17.63
C ASP A 66 -2.24 -2.89 19.03
N LYS A 67 -0.92 -3.11 19.16
CA LYS A 67 -0.23 -3.04 20.47
C LYS A 67 -0.26 -1.65 21.07
N THR A 68 -0.24 -0.60 20.24
CA THR A 68 -0.21 0.79 20.70
C THR A 68 -1.58 1.35 21.08
N LYS A 69 -2.67 0.69 20.67
CA LYS A 69 -4.00 1.05 21.16
C LYS A 69 -4.04 0.75 22.67
N PRO A 70 -4.39 1.73 23.53
CA PRO A 70 -4.58 1.44 24.93
C PRO A 70 -5.66 0.36 25.02
N ARG A 71 -5.28 -0.83 25.51
CA ARG A 71 -6.26 -1.82 25.96
C ARG A 71 -7.12 -1.05 26.95
N SER A 72 -8.33 -0.66 26.55
CA SER A 72 -9.28 -0.09 27.48
C SER A 72 -9.34 -1.07 28.63
N ARG A 73 -8.86 -0.65 29.81
CA ARG A 73 -9.12 -1.36 31.05
C ARG A 73 -10.61 -1.65 31.03
N ARG A 74 -10.99 -2.92 30.91
CA ARG A 74 -12.30 -3.35 31.40
C ARG A 74 -12.28 -3.01 32.89
N SER A 75 -12.84 -1.85 33.23
CA SER A 75 -13.32 -1.55 34.57
C SER A 75 -14.75 -2.03 34.67
#